data_AF-A0A0A2L0P0-F1
#
_entry.id   AF-A0A0A2L0P0-F1
#
_cell.length_a   1.000
_cell.length_b   1.000
_cell.length_c   1.000
_cell.angle_alpha   90.00
_cell.angle_beta   90.00
_cell.angle_gamma   90.00
#
_symmetry.space_group_name_H-M   'P 1'
#
loop_
_entity.id
_entity.type
_entity.pdbx_description
1 polymer ?
#
loop_
_entity_poly.entity_id
_entity_poly.type
_entity_poly.pdbx_seq_one_letter_code
_entity_poly.pdbx_strand_id
1 'polypeptide(L)'
;MIDPQDRFWSEGQNYCGPRENPVTKTYCNVWDWDQLRMVKVKGTAKLFPPEEDKELSILARFADYLSPGVRAITVDDDGLLTGVSTDLEEDDTLFLAYVPFSLCGSLANCRTIQYSKLQELDRLAPFIDLVSYEDESGIPQKVAFKFNVLNKPLRLQMAWDELNILKSLPPHPNIIPFDRVVLEDQESRVIGFTTKYIPGGTLANPKIPLRFEWLQQLTQVVDFLNLELGTMHQDIAPRNLLIDPHTHKIVLFDFDRAASGKQRLQDGRDDVTGVVFAIYELITNDTSFSGIPHSDRHIDMVQSISEWTSNRELDSEVSKFRNFLSEWVAARRSDGDMKQYLNAPHRFTWPELPAAPDYSVPFEMGTTWDGRLNWMTGHRSRYTAMKMGQYCFRWERPPQSRSLIEAEHSVK
;
A
#
# COMPACT_ATOMS: atom_id res chain seq x y z
N MET A 1 -2.02 -11.16 -9.99
CA MET A 1 -3.40 -11.21 -9.45
C MET A 1 -3.30 -11.02 -7.96
N ILE A 2 -4.15 -10.17 -7.40
CA ILE A 2 -4.22 -9.92 -5.94
C ILE A 2 -4.51 -11.26 -5.25
N ASP A 3 -3.83 -11.55 -4.15
CA ASP A 3 -4.15 -12.72 -3.34
C ASP A 3 -5.65 -12.68 -2.96
N PRO A 4 -6.43 -13.76 -3.18
CA PRO A 4 -7.83 -13.80 -2.81
C PRO A 4 -8.10 -13.41 -1.35
N GLN A 5 -7.16 -13.64 -0.44
CA GLN A 5 -7.26 -13.26 0.97
C GLN A 5 -7.11 -11.74 1.17
N ASP A 6 -6.37 -11.08 0.30
CA ASP A 6 -6.11 -9.64 0.34
C ASP A 6 -7.09 -8.83 -0.51
N ARG A 7 -7.99 -9.47 -1.26
CA ARG A 7 -8.91 -8.80 -2.19
C ARG A 7 -9.91 -7.89 -1.50
N PHE A 8 -10.38 -8.26 -0.31
CA PHE A 8 -11.43 -7.53 0.39
C PHE A 8 -10.93 -6.94 1.71
N TRP A 9 -11.41 -5.73 2.04
CA TRP A 9 -11.10 -5.07 3.30
C TRP A 9 -12.35 -4.41 3.89
N SER A 10 -12.63 -4.66 5.18
CA SER A 10 -13.80 -4.11 5.88
C SER A 10 -13.45 -2.82 6.62
N GLU A 11 -14.34 -1.82 6.55
CA GLU A 11 -14.27 -0.62 7.39
C GLU A 11 -14.87 -0.83 8.80
N GLY A 12 -15.34 -2.04 9.09
CA GLY A 12 -15.95 -2.41 10.36
C GLY A 12 -17.49 -2.48 10.29
N GLN A 13 -18.04 -3.14 11.32
CA GLN A 13 -19.47 -3.43 11.42
C GLN A 13 -20.19 -2.32 12.20
N ASN A 14 -21.33 -1.87 11.67
CA ASN A 14 -22.20 -0.86 12.27
C ASN A 14 -23.53 -1.48 12.68
N TYR A 15 -23.92 -1.32 13.95
CA TYR A 15 -25.12 -1.93 14.53
C TYR A 15 -26.19 -0.87 14.81
N CYS A 16 -27.39 -1.05 14.27
CA CYS A 16 -28.55 -0.19 14.53
C CYS A 16 -29.30 -0.63 15.80
N GLY A 17 -28.59 -0.81 16.91
CA GLY A 17 -29.12 -1.34 18.17
C GLY A 17 -28.05 -2.08 18.99
N PRO A 18 -28.44 -2.75 20.10
CA PRO A 18 -27.52 -3.57 20.88
C PRO A 18 -26.90 -4.66 20.01
N ARG A 19 -25.57 -4.73 19.96
CA ARG A 19 -24.82 -5.68 19.12
C ARG A 19 -24.98 -7.13 19.58
N GLU A 20 -25.35 -7.33 20.84
CA GLU A 20 -25.61 -8.64 21.45
C GLU A 20 -26.98 -9.21 21.03
N ASN A 21 -27.86 -8.37 20.47
CA ASN A 21 -29.17 -8.81 20.02
C ASN A 21 -29.09 -9.33 18.56
N PRO A 22 -29.32 -10.64 18.31
CA PRO A 22 -29.11 -11.25 16.98
C PRO A 22 -29.99 -10.67 15.88
N VAL A 23 -31.14 -10.06 16.20
CA VAL A 23 -32.03 -9.44 15.20
C VAL A 23 -31.70 -7.98 14.91
N THR A 24 -30.70 -7.40 15.58
CA THR A 24 -30.24 -6.04 15.32
C THR A 24 -29.78 -5.95 13.87
N LYS A 25 -30.29 -4.94 13.16
CA LYS A 25 -29.84 -4.66 11.78
C LYS A 25 -28.40 -4.19 11.82
N THR A 26 -27.59 -4.77 10.95
CA THR A 26 -26.16 -4.50 10.86
C THR A 26 -25.78 -4.25 9.41
N TYR A 27 -24.80 -3.38 9.20
CA TYR A 27 -24.17 -3.21 7.90
C TYR A 27 -22.67 -3.00 8.02
N CYS A 28 -21.96 -3.31 6.94
CA CYS A 28 -20.51 -3.24 6.84
C CYS A 28 -20.17 -2.61 5.48
N ASN A 29 -19.19 -1.72 5.44
CA ASN A 29 -18.64 -1.22 4.19
C ASN A 29 -17.41 -2.03 3.83
N VAL A 30 -17.46 -2.73 2.70
CA VAL A 30 -16.37 -3.60 2.24
C VAL A 30 -15.79 -3.05 0.95
N TRP A 31 -14.48 -2.80 0.96
CA TRP A 31 -13.69 -2.48 -0.22
C TRP A 31 -13.35 -3.75 -0.99
N ASP A 32 -13.59 -3.72 -2.30
CA ASP A 32 -13.09 -4.70 -3.26
C ASP A 32 -11.91 -4.08 -4.01
N TRP A 33 -10.69 -4.52 -3.71
CA TRP A 33 -9.45 -4.02 -4.33
C TRP A 33 -9.31 -4.46 -5.79
N ASP A 34 -9.99 -5.55 -6.17
CA ASP A 34 -10.03 -5.99 -7.56
C ASP A 34 -10.81 -4.99 -8.41
N GLN A 35 -12.02 -4.64 -7.98
CA GLN A 35 -12.92 -3.74 -8.72
C GLN A 35 -12.77 -2.25 -8.34
N LEU A 36 -11.89 -1.93 -7.37
CA LEU A 36 -11.65 -0.59 -6.80
C LEU A 36 -12.95 0.15 -6.43
N ARG A 37 -13.84 -0.55 -5.73
CA ARG A 37 -15.12 0.00 -5.27
C ARG A 37 -15.47 -0.47 -3.87
N MET A 38 -16.28 0.33 -3.19
CA MET A 38 -16.92 -0.05 -1.93
C MET A 38 -18.31 -0.63 -2.19
N VAL A 39 -18.67 -1.69 -1.47
CA VAL A 39 -20.03 -2.26 -1.45
C VAL A 39 -20.49 -2.37 0.00
N LYS A 40 -21.67 -1.84 0.28
CA LYS A 40 -22.33 -1.94 1.58
C LYS A 40 -23.02 -3.30 1.71
N VAL A 41 -22.63 -4.10 2.69
CA VAL A 41 -23.24 -5.41 2.98
C VAL A 41 -24.18 -5.25 4.17
N LYS A 42 -25.45 -5.64 4.02
CA LYS A 42 -26.49 -5.49 5.05
C LYS A 42 -27.06 -6.83 5.48
N GLY A 43 -27.37 -6.95 6.76
CA GLY A 43 -28.05 -8.11 7.35
C GLY A 43 -28.29 -7.92 8.84
N THR A 44 -28.06 -8.95 9.64
CA THR A 44 -28.34 -8.97 11.08
C THR A 44 -27.07 -9.23 11.90
N ALA A 45 -27.08 -8.84 13.18
CA ALA A 45 -25.99 -9.13 14.11
C ALA A 45 -25.74 -10.64 14.31
N LYS A 46 -26.73 -11.50 14.03
CA LYS A 46 -26.55 -12.95 14.01
C LYS A 46 -25.55 -13.39 12.95
N LEU A 47 -25.61 -12.79 11.77
CA LEU A 47 -24.69 -13.08 10.67
C LEU A 47 -23.36 -12.34 10.81
N PHE A 48 -23.38 -11.15 11.41
CA PHE A 48 -22.21 -10.30 11.65
C PHE A 48 -21.93 -10.22 13.15
N PRO A 49 -21.44 -11.30 13.79
CA PRO A 49 -21.13 -11.26 15.21
C PRO A 49 -19.97 -10.28 15.44
N PRO A 50 -19.99 -9.54 16.56
CA PRO A 50 -18.87 -8.66 16.90
C PRO A 50 -17.60 -9.51 16.97
N GLU A 51 -16.53 -9.06 16.31
CA GLU A 51 -15.19 -9.68 16.28
C GLU A 51 -14.92 -10.68 15.14
N GLU A 52 -15.89 -10.99 14.26
CA GLU A 52 -15.63 -11.81 13.05
C GLU A 52 -15.92 -11.03 11.77
N ASP A 53 -14.96 -10.98 10.85
CA ASP A 53 -15.08 -10.30 9.54
C ASP A 53 -15.83 -11.16 8.49
N LYS A 54 -17.01 -11.67 8.84
CA LYS A 54 -17.80 -12.56 7.96
C LYS A 54 -18.23 -11.88 6.66
N GLU A 55 -18.39 -10.56 6.66
CA GLU A 55 -18.77 -9.75 5.50
C GLU A 55 -17.85 -9.94 4.29
N LEU A 56 -16.55 -10.19 4.52
CA LEU A 56 -15.58 -10.40 3.45
C LEU A 56 -15.92 -11.67 2.66
N SER A 57 -16.14 -12.77 3.38
CA SER A 57 -16.53 -14.06 2.79
C SER A 57 -17.91 -14.00 2.12
N ILE A 58 -18.81 -13.17 2.65
CA ILE A 58 -20.14 -12.98 2.09
C ILE A 58 -20.05 -12.26 0.75
N LEU A 59 -19.36 -11.11 0.69
CA LEU A 59 -19.22 -10.35 -0.54
C LEU A 59 -18.45 -11.13 -1.61
N ALA A 60 -17.41 -11.88 -1.22
CA ALA A 60 -16.60 -12.68 -2.14
C ALA A 60 -17.42 -13.63 -3.02
N ARG A 61 -18.54 -14.18 -2.51
CA ARG A 61 -19.43 -15.09 -3.26
C ARG A 61 -20.16 -14.40 -4.42
N PHE A 62 -20.37 -13.08 -4.33
CA PHE A 62 -21.22 -12.34 -5.25
C PHE A 62 -20.48 -11.28 -6.05
N ALA A 63 -19.32 -10.81 -5.59
CA ALA A 63 -18.63 -9.61 -6.08
C ALA A 63 -18.45 -9.57 -7.61
N ASP A 64 -18.09 -10.71 -8.21
CA ASP A 64 -17.84 -10.82 -9.66
C ASP A 64 -19.12 -10.88 -10.50
N TYR A 65 -20.27 -11.06 -9.87
CA TYR A 65 -21.58 -11.14 -10.52
C TYR A 65 -22.39 -9.84 -10.37
N LEU A 66 -22.04 -8.99 -9.39
CA LEU A 66 -22.72 -7.72 -9.15
C LEU A 66 -22.51 -6.76 -10.33
N SER A 67 -23.58 -6.07 -10.74
CA SER A 67 -23.47 -5.02 -11.74
C SER A 67 -22.59 -3.87 -11.22
N PRO A 68 -21.90 -3.10 -12.10
CA PRO A 68 -21.09 -1.96 -11.69
C PRO A 68 -21.87 -0.88 -10.91
N GLY A 69 -23.18 -0.80 -11.11
CA GLY A 69 -24.06 0.19 -10.45
C GLY A 69 -24.52 -0.20 -9.05
N VAL A 70 -24.30 -1.45 -8.61
CA VAL A 70 -24.68 -1.90 -7.26
C VAL A 70 -23.83 -1.15 -6.22
N ARG A 71 -24.50 -0.65 -5.17
CA ARG A 71 -23.91 0.05 -4.02
C ARG A 71 -24.10 -0.72 -2.72
N ALA A 72 -25.21 -1.44 -2.59
CA ALA A 72 -25.42 -2.31 -1.45
C ALA A 72 -26.02 -3.66 -1.83
N ILE A 73 -25.75 -4.65 -0.98
CA ILE A 73 -26.38 -5.96 -0.99
C ILE A 73 -27.04 -6.22 0.36
N THR A 74 -28.14 -6.95 0.36
CA THR A 74 -28.81 -7.43 1.58
C THR A 74 -28.76 -8.96 1.59
N VAL A 75 -28.39 -9.53 2.73
CA VAL A 75 -28.30 -10.98 2.94
C VAL A 75 -29.15 -11.41 4.14
N ASP A 76 -29.65 -12.65 4.08
CA ASP A 76 -30.33 -13.29 5.21
C ASP A 76 -29.34 -13.93 6.20
N ASP A 77 -29.86 -14.56 7.26
CA ASP A 77 -29.04 -15.21 8.31
C ASP A 77 -28.22 -16.41 7.81
N ASP A 78 -28.54 -16.96 6.63
CA ASP A 78 -27.77 -18.02 5.96
C ASP A 78 -26.72 -17.43 5.00
N GLY A 79 -26.65 -16.09 4.93
CA GLY A 79 -25.77 -15.35 4.05
C GLY A 79 -26.20 -15.40 2.58
N LEU A 80 -27.45 -15.75 2.27
CA LEU A 80 -27.94 -15.76 0.89
C LEU A 80 -28.40 -14.35 0.49
N LEU A 81 -28.15 -13.99 -0.77
CA LEU A 81 -28.52 -12.69 -1.31
C LEU A 81 -30.05 -12.56 -1.42
N THR A 82 -30.63 -11.61 -0.69
CA THR A 82 -32.07 -11.33 -0.70
C THR A 82 -32.43 -10.01 -1.40
N GLY A 83 -31.45 -9.13 -1.61
CA GLY A 83 -31.66 -7.87 -2.32
C GLY A 83 -30.38 -7.17 -2.76
N VAL A 84 -30.51 -6.32 -3.78
CA VAL A 84 -29.45 -5.42 -4.27
C VAL A 84 -30.00 -4.01 -4.36
N SER A 85 -29.14 -3.02 -4.18
CA SER A 85 -29.49 -1.61 -4.30
C SER A 85 -28.49 -0.88 -5.18
N THR A 86 -29.01 0.01 -6.03
CA THR A 86 -28.24 0.94 -6.87
C THR A 86 -28.40 2.39 -6.39
N ASP A 87 -28.94 2.59 -5.19
CA ASP A 87 -29.12 3.92 -4.62
C ASP A 87 -27.75 4.55 -4.31
N LEU A 88 -27.55 5.77 -4.81
CA LEU A 88 -26.32 6.52 -4.62
C LEU A 88 -26.15 7.01 -3.18
N GLU A 89 -27.23 7.12 -2.40
CA GLU A 89 -27.14 7.46 -0.98
C GLU A 89 -26.54 6.32 -0.14
N GLU A 90 -26.44 5.12 -0.72
CA GLU A 90 -25.80 3.98 -0.07
C GLU A 90 -24.32 3.83 -0.40
N ASP A 91 -23.78 4.71 -1.25
CA ASP A 91 -22.36 4.84 -1.55
C ASP A 91 -21.65 5.66 -0.46
N ASP A 92 -21.14 4.96 0.55
CA ASP A 92 -20.39 5.59 1.64
C ASP A 92 -18.94 5.95 1.26
N THR A 93 -18.55 5.77 -0.01
CA THR A 93 -17.22 6.15 -0.48
C THR A 93 -16.97 7.64 -0.21
N LEU A 94 -15.89 7.95 0.50
CA LEU A 94 -15.46 9.33 0.71
C LEU A 94 -14.93 9.95 -0.58
N PHE A 95 -15.21 11.23 -0.77
CA PHE A 95 -14.63 12.00 -1.86
C PHE A 95 -13.11 12.12 -1.65
N LEU A 96 -12.32 11.72 -2.65
CA LEU A 96 -10.88 11.88 -2.65
C LEU A 96 -10.48 12.96 -3.65
N ALA A 97 -10.09 14.12 -3.11
CA ALA A 97 -9.59 15.23 -3.92
C ALA A 97 -8.09 15.04 -4.23
N TYR A 98 -7.76 14.59 -5.43
CA TYR A 98 -6.38 14.57 -5.89
C TYR A 98 -5.86 15.99 -6.14
N VAL A 99 -4.59 16.22 -5.81
CA VAL A 99 -3.96 17.53 -5.94
C VAL A 99 -3.64 17.81 -7.42
N PRO A 100 -4.03 18.97 -7.97
CA PRO A 100 -3.59 19.39 -9.30
C PRO A 100 -2.06 19.42 -9.40
N PHE A 101 -1.50 18.87 -10.47
CA PHE A 101 -0.04 18.83 -10.67
C PHE A 101 0.63 20.22 -10.63
N SER A 102 -0.08 21.26 -11.05
CA SER A 102 0.39 22.65 -10.99
C SER A 102 0.66 23.17 -9.57
N LEU A 103 0.06 22.56 -8.55
CA LEU A 103 0.32 22.88 -7.14
C LEU A 103 1.46 22.03 -6.53
N CYS A 104 1.90 20.99 -7.24
CA CYS A 104 2.93 20.05 -6.81
C CYS A 104 4.32 20.50 -7.29
N GLY A 105 4.79 21.66 -6.83
CA GLY A 105 6.06 22.24 -7.28
C GLY A 105 7.29 21.30 -7.15
N SER A 106 7.27 20.39 -6.18
CA SER A 106 8.33 19.38 -6.01
C SER A 106 8.42 18.35 -7.12
N LEU A 107 7.36 18.20 -7.93
CA LEU A 107 7.23 17.22 -9.01
C LEU A 107 7.43 17.85 -10.40
N ALA A 108 7.70 19.16 -10.49
CA ALA A 108 7.76 19.89 -11.76
C ALA A 108 8.79 19.33 -12.77
N ASN A 109 9.87 18.72 -12.26
CA ASN A 109 10.94 18.13 -13.09
C ASN A 109 10.76 16.62 -13.33
N CYS A 110 9.69 16.01 -12.79
CA CYS A 110 9.43 14.60 -13.01
C CYS A 110 8.85 14.37 -14.40
N ARG A 111 9.21 13.24 -15.01
CA ARG A 111 8.47 12.73 -16.17
C ARG A 111 7.05 12.39 -15.74
N THR A 112 6.09 12.71 -16.60
CA THR A 112 4.67 12.44 -16.36
C THR A 112 4.12 11.48 -17.41
N ILE A 113 3.00 10.84 -17.09
CA ILE A 113 2.20 10.04 -18.02
C ILE A 113 0.72 10.21 -17.67
N GLN A 114 -0.12 10.24 -18.69
CA GLN A 114 -1.56 10.27 -18.52
C GLN A 114 -2.09 8.87 -18.21
N TYR A 115 -3.06 8.77 -17.30
CA TYR A 115 -3.62 7.49 -16.86
C TYR A 115 -4.19 6.67 -18.02
N SER A 116 -4.88 7.31 -18.98
CA SER A 116 -5.40 6.63 -20.18
C SER A 116 -4.35 5.95 -21.06
N LYS A 117 -3.06 6.29 -20.90
CA LYS A 117 -1.94 5.65 -21.62
C LYS A 117 -1.41 4.40 -20.93
N LEU A 118 -1.87 4.12 -19.71
CA LEU A 118 -1.50 2.92 -18.97
C LEU A 118 -2.47 1.79 -19.33
N GLN A 119 -1.93 0.70 -19.86
CA GLN A 119 -2.66 -0.53 -20.07
C GLN A 119 -2.46 -1.45 -18.87
N GLU A 120 -3.54 -1.81 -18.18
CA GLU A 120 -3.51 -2.82 -17.11
C GLU A 120 -3.12 -4.19 -17.68
N LEU A 121 -2.08 -4.80 -17.09
CA LEU A 121 -1.61 -6.15 -17.41
C LEU A 121 -1.97 -7.14 -16.31
N ASP A 122 -1.85 -6.71 -15.05
CA ASP A 122 -2.19 -7.52 -13.88
C ASP A 122 -2.46 -6.61 -12.66
N ARG A 123 -3.10 -7.15 -11.63
CA ARG A 123 -3.32 -6.48 -10.34
C ARG A 123 -2.43 -7.20 -9.33
N LEU A 124 -1.40 -6.52 -8.83
CA LEU A 124 -0.35 -7.18 -8.04
C LEU A 124 -0.71 -7.26 -6.56
N ALA A 125 -1.26 -6.18 -6.01
CA ALA A 125 -1.65 -6.06 -4.62
C ALA A 125 -2.69 -4.92 -4.48
N PRO A 126 -3.34 -4.77 -3.32
CA PRO A 126 -4.07 -3.53 -3.03
C PRO A 126 -3.20 -2.31 -3.35
N PHE A 127 -3.76 -1.36 -4.12
CA PHE A 127 -3.08 -0.12 -4.55
C PHE A 127 -1.93 -0.28 -5.56
N ILE A 128 -1.68 -1.48 -6.08
CA ILE A 128 -0.56 -1.74 -6.98
C ILE A 128 -1.03 -2.56 -8.18
N ASP A 129 -0.97 -1.94 -9.35
CA ASP A 129 -1.21 -2.62 -10.63
C ASP A 129 0.09 -2.80 -11.40
N LEU A 130 0.20 -3.89 -12.15
CA LEU A 130 1.18 -4.03 -13.22
C LEU A 130 0.57 -3.43 -14.48
N VAL A 131 1.23 -2.44 -15.06
CA VAL A 131 0.77 -1.77 -16.27
C VAL A 131 1.87 -1.73 -17.32
N SER A 132 1.48 -1.50 -18.56
CA SER A 132 2.40 -1.13 -19.64
C SER A 132 2.02 0.18 -20.30
N TYR A 133 3.02 0.83 -20.89
CA TYR A 133 2.84 1.99 -21.75
C TYR A 133 3.92 2.01 -22.84
N GLU A 134 3.69 2.75 -23.93
CA GLU A 134 4.73 3.03 -24.92
C GLU A 134 5.51 4.28 -24.54
N ASP A 135 6.84 4.17 -24.44
CA ASP A 135 7.70 5.31 -24.17
C ASP A 135 7.80 6.27 -25.37
N GLU A 136 8.62 7.32 -25.22
CA GLU A 136 8.81 8.34 -26.26
C GLU A 136 9.37 7.76 -27.59
N SER A 137 9.94 6.56 -27.56
CA SER A 137 10.46 5.85 -28.73
C SER A 137 9.48 4.77 -29.25
N GLY A 138 8.28 4.66 -28.68
CA GLY A 138 7.31 3.63 -29.01
C GLY A 138 7.67 2.25 -28.45
N ILE A 139 8.59 2.16 -27.49
CA ILE A 139 8.99 0.89 -26.89
C ILE A 139 8.07 0.60 -25.70
N PRO A 140 7.42 -0.58 -25.64
CA PRO A 140 6.61 -0.96 -24.50
C PRO A 140 7.45 -1.10 -23.23
N GLN A 141 7.08 -0.35 -22.19
CA GLN A 141 7.64 -0.44 -20.84
C GLN A 141 6.65 -1.15 -19.94
N LYS A 142 7.14 -2.00 -19.03
CA LYS A 142 6.34 -2.61 -17.95
C LYS A 142 6.73 -1.98 -16.62
N VAL A 143 5.73 -1.49 -15.89
CA VAL A 143 5.94 -0.76 -14.63
C VAL A 143 4.90 -1.14 -13.59
N ALA A 144 5.27 -1.01 -12.32
CA ALA A 144 4.33 -1.11 -11.21
C ALA A 144 3.72 0.28 -10.97
N PHE A 145 2.41 0.41 -11.13
CA PHE A 145 1.66 1.61 -10.84
C PHE A 145 1.15 1.58 -9.40
N LYS A 146 1.66 2.48 -8.56
CA LYS A 146 1.22 2.68 -7.19
C LYS A 146 0.28 3.88 -7.12
N PHE A 147 -0.88 3.70 -6.50
CA PHE A 147 -1.92 4.73 -6.37
C PHE A 147 -2.60 4.66 -5.01
N ASN A 148 -3.51 5.58 -4.70
CA ASN A 148 -4.28 5.51 -3.47
C ASN A 148 -5.73 5.95 -3.73
N VAL A 149 -6.69 5.11 -3.38
CA VAL A 149 -8.13 5.37 -3.58
C VAL A 149 -8.87 5.72 -2.28
N LEU A 150 -8.19 5.62 -1.13
CA LEU A 150 -8.79 5.88 0.18
C LEU A 150 -8.56 7.33 0.60
N ASN A 151 -9.63 8.04 0.99
CA ASN A 151 -9.51 9.34 1.65
C ASN A 151 -9.14 9.20 3.14
N LYS A 152 -7.96 8.60 3.41
CA LYS A 152 -7.39 8.48 4.76
C LYS A 152 -6.13 9.34 4.86
N PRO A 153 -6.08 10.36 5.73
CA PRO A 153 -4.95 11.31 5.80
C PRO A 153 -3.59 10.63 5.90
N LEU A 154 -3.48 9.59 6.73
CA LEU A 154 -2.23 8.84 6.90
C LEU A 154 -1.79 8.16 5.59
N ARG A 155 -2.71 7.55 4.83
CA ARG A 155 -2.38 6.85 3.57
C ARG A 155 -2.02 7.84 2.46
N LEU A 156 -2.71 8.98 2.40
CA LEU A 156 -2.38 10.06 1.47
C LEU A 156 -0.98 10.61 1.73
N GLN A 157 -0.63 10.83 3.01
CA GLN A 157 0.70 11.27 3.38
C GLN A 157 1.77 10.22 3.04
N MET A 158 1.52 8.94 3.32
CA MET A 158 2.46 7.86 2.99
C MET A 158 2.75 7.76 1.48
N ALA A 159 1.71 7.81 0.65
CA ALA A 159 1.88 7.76 -0.81
C ALA A 159 2.62 9.01 -1.34
N TRP A 160 2.36 10.18 -0.75
CA TRP A 160 3.06 11.43 -1.09
C TRP A 160 4.53 11.41 -0.68
N ASP A 161 4.83 10.93 0.53
CA ASP A 161 6.18 10.79 1.05
C ASP A 161 6.97 9.80 0.17
N GLU A 162 6.41 8.62 -0.11
CA GLU A 162 7.06 7.60 -0.96
C GLU A 162 7.40 8.15 -2.35
N LEU A 163 6.44 8.81 -3.00
CA LEU A 163 6.65 9.47 -4.28
C LEU A 163 7.84 10.43 -4.21
N ASN A 164 7.85 11.33 -3.22
CA ASN A 164 8.88 12.35 -3.10
C ASN A 164 10.25 11.78 -2.71
N ILE A 165 10.29 10.67 -1.98
CA ILE A 165 11.53 9.94 -1.67
C ILE A 165 12.09 9.33 -2.94
N LEU A 166 11.32 8.46 -3.59
CA LEU A 166 11.82 7.68 -4.74
C LEU A 166 12.27 8.58 -5.90
N LYS A 167 11.56 9.69 -6.16
CA LYS A 167 11.97 10.65 -7.19
C LYS A 167 13.20 11.49 -6.82
N SER A 168 13.58 11.53 -5.54
CA SER A 168 14.73 12.30 -5.04
C SER A 168 15.95 11.44 -4.73
N LEU A 169 15.78 10.12 -4.57
CA LEU A 169 16.88 9.20 -4.34
C LEU A 169 17.82 9.17 -5.57
N PRO A 170 19.14 9.19 -5.38
CA PRO A 170 20.07 9.00 -6.48
C PRO A 170 19.95 7.56 -7.01
N PRO A 171 20.26 7.32 -8.30
CA PRO A 171 20.26 5.98 -8.86
C PRO A 171 21.15 5.03 -8.05
N HIS A 172 20.59 3.92 -7.59
CA HIS A 172 21.30 2.91 -6.82
C HIS A 172 20.89 1.51 -7.30
N PRO A 173 21.83 0.56 -7.52
CA PRO A 173 21.53 -0.75 -8.08
C PRO A 173 20.63 -1.61 -7.19
N ASN A 174 20.57 -1.32 -5.89
CA ASN A 174 19.76 -2.05 -4.92
C ASN A 174 18.53 -1.27 -4.42
N ILE A 175 18.12 -0.19 -5.10
CA ILE A 175 16.89 0.56 -4.79
C ILE A 175 16.00 0.56 -6.03
N ILE A 176 14.70 0.39 -5.83
CA ILE A 176 13.72 0.41 -6.92
C ILE A 176 13.74 1.76 -7.67
N PRO A 177 13.93 1.77 -8.99
CA PRO A 177 13.90 3.02 -9.75
C PRO A 177 12.50 3.62 -9.84
N PHE A 178 12.39 4.91 -9.52
CA PHE A 178 11.25 5.74 -9.89
C PHE A 178 11.17 5.88 -11.42
N ASP A 179 9.96 5.84 -11.98
CA ASP A 179 9.75 6.04 -13.42
C ASP A 179 9.06 7.36 -13.74
N ARG A 180 7.76 7.50 -13.41
CA ARG A 180 6.92 8.65 -13.78
C ARG A 180 5.83 8.96 -12.76
N VAL A 181 5.42 10.23 -12.71
CA VAL A 181 4.17 10.65 -12.05
C VAL A 181 2.98 10.35 -12.97
N VAL A 182 1.93 9.76 -12.43
CA VAL A 182 0.70 9.48 -13.18
C VAL A 182 -0.31 10.59 -12.92
N LEU A 183 -0.77 11.20 -14.00
CA LEU A 183 -1.77 12.25 -14.02
C LEU A 183 -3.08 11.68 -14.54
N GLU A 184 -4.19 12.07 -13.93
CA GLU A 184 -5.49 11.86 -14.58
C GLU A 184 -5.71 12.84 -15.74
N ASP A 185 -6.50 12.39 -16.70
CA ASP A 185 -6.58 12.97 -18.04
C ASP A 185 -7.28 14.34 -18.14
N GLN A 186 -8.19 14.69 -17.22
CA GLN A 186 -9.08 15.85 -17.39
C GLN A 186 -8.51 17.12 -16.74
N GLU A 187 -8.14 17.04 -15.47
CA GLU A 187 -7.68 18.18 -14.66
C GLU A 187 -6.19 18.09 -14.30
N SER A 188 -5.47 17.10 -14.86
CA SER A 188 -4.06 16.82 -14.59
C SER A 188 -3.74 16.70 -13.10
N ARG A 189 -4.60 16.02 -12.35
CA ARG A 189 -4.36 15.74 -10.92
C ARG A 189 -3.42 14.55 -10.74
N VAL A 190 -2.58 14.62 -9.70
CA VAL A 190 -1.65 13.54 -9.35
C VAL A 190 -2.42 12.40 -8.69
N ILE A 191 -2.57 11.28 -9.38
CA ILE A 191 -3.32 10.11 -8.89
C ILE A 191 -2.42 8.96 -8.40
N GLY A 192 -1.13 9.03 -8.71
CA GLY A 192 -0.15 8.03 -8.29
C GLY A 192 1.17 8.19 -9.05
N PHE A 193 1.97 7.13 -9.04
CA PHE A 193 3.26 7.09 -9.72
C PHE A 193 3.65 5.68 -10.11
N THR A 194 4.63 5.57 -10.97
CA THR A 194 5.15 4.29 -11.48
C THR A 194 6.58 4.07 -11.05
N THR A 195 6.91 2.80 -10.78
CA THR A 195 8.28 2.33 -10.57
C THR A 195 8.59 1.21 -11.55
N LYS A 196 9.89 0.97 -11.79
CA LYS A 196 10.31 -0.15 -12.66
C LYS A 196 9.76 -1.48 -12.14
N TYR A 197 9.14 -2.28 -13.00
CA TYR A 197 8.72 -3.62 -12.61
C TYR A 197 9.91 -4.59 -12.63
N ILE A 198 10.09 -5.36 -11.55
CA ILE A 198 11.12 -6.39 -11.42
C ILE A 198 10.44 -7.78 -11.32
N PRO A 199 10.60 -8.66 -12.31
CA PRO A 199 9.81 -9.90 -12.39
C PRO A 199 10.32 -11.06 -11.54
N GLY A 200 11.48 -10.94 -10.87
CA GLY A 200 12.07 -12.06 -10.11
C GLY A 200 11.38 -12.38 -8.79
N GLY A 201 10.35 -11.61 -8.40
CA GLY A 201 9.60 -11.81 -7.17
C GLY A 201 10.40 -11.42 -5.92
N THR A 202 9.76 -11.59 -4.77
CA THR A 202 10.30 -11.17 -3.47
C THR A 202 10.94 -12.33 -2.72
N LEU A 203 11.85 -12.03 -1.80
CA LEU A 203 12.48 -13.03 -0.94
C LEU A 203 11.53 -13.63 0.10
N ALA A 204 10.30 -13.13 0.24
CA ALA A 204 9.24 -13.81 0.99
C ALA A 204 8.88 -15.18 0.40
N ASN A 205 9.16 -15.42 -0.89
CA ASN A 205 9.05 -16.76 -1.46
C ASN A 205 10.21 -17.65 -0.97
N PRO A 206 9.95 -18.69 -0.14
CA PRO A 206 11.00 -19.53 0.42
C PRO A 206 11.72 -20.40 -0.62
N LYS A 207 11.16 -20.51 -1.84
CA LYS A 207 11.77 -21.27 -2.95
C LYS A 207 12.97 -20.57 -3.60
N ILE A 208 13.13 -19.27 -3.38
CA ILE A 208 14.29 -18.52 -3.90
C ILE A 208 15.46 -18.78 -2.95
N PRO A 209 16.65 -19.25 -3.38
CA PRO A 209 17.78 -19.44 -2.47
C PRO A 209 18.26 -18.11 -1.89
N LEU A 210 18.76 -18.08 -0.64
CA LEU A 210 19.37 -16.89 -0.07
C LEU A 210 20.89 -16.91 -0.31
N ARG A 211 21.42 -15.78 -0.83
CA ARG A 211 22.86 -15.62 -1.08
C ARG A 211 23.52 -14.74 -0.03
N PHE A 212 24.74 -15.07 0.35
CA PHE A 212 25.52 -14.26 1.30
C PHE A 212 25.79 -12.86 0.74
N GLU A 213 26.02 -12.74 -0.56
CA GLU A 213 26.17 -11.44 -1.23
C GLU A 213 24.96 -10.54 -1.04
N TRP A 214 23.75 -11.11 -0.97
CA TRP A 214 22.52 -10.33 -0.78
C TRP A 214 22.42 -9.72 0.61
N LEU A 215 22.91 -10.40 1.65
CA LEU A 215 23.07 -9.79 2.97
C LEU A 215 24.04 -8.59 2.91
N GLN A 216 25.16 -8.72 2.19
CA GLN A 216 26.12 -7.62 2.05
C GLN A 216 25.48 -6.44 1.31
N GLN A 217 24.79 -6.68 0.19
CA GLN A 217 24.06 -5.65 -0.54
C GLN A 217 22.99 -4.97 0.32
N LEU A 218 22.28 -5.73 1.16
CA LEU A 218 21.25 -5.18 2.06
C LEU A 218 21.86 -4.24 3.10
N THR A 219 22.93 -4.68 3.77
CA THR A 219 23.63 -3.83 4.75
C THR A 219 24.21 -2.57 4.12
N GLN A 220 24.76 -2.66 2.89
CA GLN A 220 25.30 -1.52 2.15
C GLN A 220 24.22 -0.51 1.79
N VAL A 221 23.06 -0.95 1.26
CA VAL A 221 21.98 -0.02 0.91
C VAL A 221 21.35 0.61 2.16
N VAL A 222 21.25 -0.13 3.27
CA VAL A 222 20.77 0.41 4.55
C VAL A 222 21.75 1.46 5.10
N ASP A 223 23.06 1.20 5.07
CA ASP A 223 24.05 2.18 5.49
C ASP A 223 24.02 3.43 4.59
N PHE A 224 23.89 3.25 3.29
CA PHE A 224 23.76 4.35 2.33
C PHE A 224 22.54 5.23 2.67
N LEU A 225 21.37 4.61 2.86
CA LEU A 225 20.14 5.33 3.22
C LEU A 225 20.28 6.05 4.56
N ASN A 226 20.70 5.34 5.61
CA ASN A 226 20.74 5.85 6.97
C ASN A 226 21.85 6.89 7.19
N LEU A 227 23.07 6.57 6.75
CA LEU A 227 24.26 7.32 7.12
C LEU A 227 24.58 8.45 6.14
N GLU A 228 24.27 8.28 4.85
CA GLU A 228 24.55 9.30 3.83
C GLU A 228 23.34 10.19 3.55
N LEU A 229 22.16 9.59 3.41
CA LEU A 229 20.93 10.31 3.05
C LEU A 229 20.06 10.68 4.26
N GLY A 230 20.33 10.11 5.44
CA GLY A 230 19.52 10.33 6.63
C GLY A 230 18.07 9.91 6.43
N THR A 231 17.87 8.83 5.68
CA THR A 231 16.57 8.22 5.36
C THR A 231 16.51 6.81 5.93
N MET A 232 15.50 6.49 6.73
CA MET A 232 15.23 5.13 7.20
C MET A 232 14.07 4.54 6.43
N HIS A 233 14.15 3.28 6.02
CA HIS A 233 13.06 2.57 5.35
C HIS A 233 11.92 2.20 6.30
N GLN A 234 12.22 1.83 7.55
CA GLN A 234 11.29 1.47 8.62
C GLN A 234 10.41 0.23 8.38
N ASP A 235 10.70 -0.53 7.32
CA ASP A 235 9.99 -1.78 6.98
C ASP A 235 10.87 -2.76 6.20
N ILE A 236 12.13 -2.90 6.61
CA ILE A 236 13.03 -3.92 6.05
C ILE A 236 12.48 -5.30 6.41
N ALA A 237 12.01 -6.04 5.39
CA ALA A 237 11.43 -7.37 5.54
C ALA A 237 11.59 -8.18 4.24
N PRO A 238 11.51 -9.52 4.27
CA PRO A 238 11.65 -10.36 3.08
C PRO A 238 10.70 -10.00 1.93
N ARG A 239 9.47 -9.56 2.27
CA ARG A 239 8.47 -9.11 1.29
C ARG A 239 8.87 -7.84 0.52
N ASN A 240 9.79 -7.04 1.07
CA ASN A 240 10.24 -5.77 0.50
C ASN A 240 11.61 -5.89 -0.22
N LEU A 241 12.09 -7.12 -0.45
CA LEU A 241 13.34 -7.42 -1.14
C LEU A 241 13.06 -8.20 -2.42
N LEU A 242 13.18 -7.55 -3.57
CA LEU A 242 13.03 -8.16 -4.90
C LEU A 242 14.37 -8.74 -5.38
N ILE A 243 14.33 -9.76 -6.23
CA ILE A 243 15.51 -10.21 -6.99
C ILE A 243 15.38 -9.74 -8.43
N ASP A 244 16.34 -8.98 -8.92
CA ASP A 244 16.41 -8.67 -10.35
C ASP A 244 17.02 -9.86 -11.10
N PRO A 245 16.26 -10.56 -11.97
CA PRO A 245 16.76 -11.73 -12.65
C PRO A 245 17.86 -11.43 -13.68
N HIS A 246 18.05 -10.17 -14.09
CA HIS A 246 19.08 -9.79 -15.05
C HIS A 246 20.42 -9.52 -14.37
N THR A 247 20.38 -8.91 -13.18
CA THR A 247 21.60 -8.52 -12.45
C THR A 247 21.94 -9.48 -11.32
N HIS A 248 20.99 -10.34 -10.93
CA HIS A 248 21.06 -11.23 -9.77
C HIS A 248 21.31 -10.50 -8.44
N LYS A 249 20.89 -9.24 -8.35
CA LYS A 249 21.02 -8.40 -7.16
C LYS A 249 19.68 -8.25 -6.46
N ILE A 250 19.74 -7.97 -5.16
CA ILE A 250 18.54 -7.54 -4.44
C ILE A 250 18.16 -6.12 -4.85
N VAL A 251 16.87 -5.82 -4.80
CA VAL A 251 16.33 -4.47 -4.97
C VAL A 251 15.35 -4.22 -3.83
N LEU A 252 15.67 -3.23 -2.99
CA LEU A 252 14.81 -2.74 -1.93
C LEU A 252 13.70 -1.85 -2.53
N PHE A 253 12.46 -2.10 -2.14
CA PHE A 253 11.29 -1.34 -2.58
C PHE A 253 10.29 -1.16 -1.43
N ASP A 254 9.25 -0.38 -1.70
CA ASP A 254 8.15 -0.07 -0.77
C ASP A 254 8.54 0.90 0.36
N PHE A 255 8.82 2.15 -0.02
CA PHE A 255 9.25 3.21 0.89
C PHE A 255 8.07 3.95 1.55
N ASP A 256 6.88 3.34 1.62
CA ASP A 256 5.66 3.99 2.13
C ASP A 256 5.71 4.29 3.64
N ARG A 257 6.62 3.62 4.37
CA ARG A 257 6.91 3.86 5.80
C ARG A 257 8.17 4.67 6.05
N ALA A 258 8.89 5.08 5.01
CA ALA A 258 10.20 5.68 5.20
C ALA A 258 10.15 7.00 6.00
N ALA A 259 11.24 7.31 6.69
CA ALA A 259 11.47 8.56 7.43
C ALA A 259 12.69 9.29 6.89
N SER A 260 12.73 10.62 7.09
CA SER A 260 13.92 11.43 6.87
C SER A 260 14.19 12.32 8.08
N GLY A 261 15.36 12.13 8.69
CA GLY A 261 15.65 12.72 9.99
C GLY A 261 14.55 12.41 11.01
N LYS A 262 13.93 13.45 11.58
CA LYS A 262 12.83 13.31 12.55
C LYS A 262 11.46 13.16 11.89
N GLN A 263 11.32 13.52 10.61
CA GLN A 263 10.05 13.45 9.92
C GLN A 263 9.65 11.98 9.74
N ARG A 264 8.47 11.63 10.23
CA ARG A 264 7.87 10.28 10.14
C ARG A 264 8.66 9.16 10.82
N LEU A 265 9.69 9.50 11.60
CA LEU A 265 10.45 8.54 12.39
C LEU A 265 9.54 7.94 13.46
N GLN A 266 9.38 6.62 13.44
CA GLN A 266 8.55 5.86 14.37
C GLN A 266 9.44 5.11 15.36
N ASP A 267 8.97 5.04 16.60
CA ASP A 267 9.66 4.30 17.65
C ASP A 267 9.66 2.79 17.34
N GLY A 268 10.78 2.12 17.60
CA GLY A 268 10.98 0.69 17.34
C GLY A 268 11.11 0.27 15.86
N ARG A 269 11.06 1.20 14.89
CA ARG A 269 11.19 0.89 13.45
C ARG A 269 12.57 1.22 12.87
N ASP A 270 13.60 0.87 13.62
CA ASP A 270 14.97 1.02 13.16
C ASP A 270 15.34 -0.04 12.09
N ASP A 271 16.05 0.37 11.03
CA ASP A 271 16.42 -0.50 9.91
C ASP A 271 17.45 -1.55 10.30
N VAL A 272 18.35 -1.27 11.27
CA VAL A 272 19.33 -2.27 11.75
C VAL A 272 18.59 -3.45 12.38
N THR A 273 17.60 -3.15 13.22
CA THR A 273 16.69 -4.15 13.79
C THR A 273 15.92 -4.86 12.68
N GLY A 274 15.39 -4.13 11.70
CA GLY A 274 14.71 -4.69 10.53
C GLY A 274 15.56 -5.72 9.76
N VAL A 275 16.83 -5.41 9.48
CA VAL A 275 17.78 -6.34 8.84
C VAL A 275 17.98 -7.60 9.68
N VAL A 276 18.15 -7.47 11.00
CA VAL A 276 18.34 -8.65 11.88
C VAL A 276 17.16 -9.60 11.80
N PHE A 277 15.94 -9.08 11.95
CA PHE A 277 14.72 -9.91 11.87
C PHE A 277 14.51 -10.48 10.47
N ALA A 278 14.74 -9.69 9.42
CA ALA A 278 14.61 -10.15 8.04
C ALA A 278 15.56 -11.32 7.74
N ILE A 279 16.83 -11.23 8.15
CA ILE A 279 17.82 -12.29 7.87
C ILE A 279 17.52 -13.56 8.68
N TYR A 280 17.05 -13.41 9.92
CA TYR A 280 16.55 -14.56 10.68
C TYR A 280 15.39 -15.24 9.96
N GLU A 281 14.35 -14.50 9.59
CA GLU A 281 13.18 -15.02 8.87
C GLU A 281 13.59 -15.68 7.54
N LEU A 282 14.51 -15.09 6.79
CA LEU A 282 14.99 -15.66 5.53
C LEU A 282 15.70 -17.00 5.71
N ILE A 283 16.51 -17.16 6.77
CA ILE A 283 17.26 -18.40 7.01
C ILE A 283 16.37 -19.48 7.61
N THR A 284 15.56 -19.13 8.62
CA THR A 284 14.81 -20.10 9.43
C THR A 284 13.38 -20.30 8.97
N ASN A 285 12.85 -19.44 8.11
CA ASN A 285 11.43 -19.38 7.74
C ASN A 285 10.49 -19.25 8.96
N ASP A 286 11.01 -18.76 10.09
CA ASP A 286 10.25 -18.53 11.31
C ASP A 286 9.68 -17.11 11.34
N THR A 287 8.36 -17.03 11.18
CA THR A 287 7.60 -15.76 11.18
C THR A 287 6.98 -15.44 12.56
N SER A 288 7.37 -16.15 13.63
CA SER A 288 6.79 -15.96 14.97
C SER A 288 6.95 -14.52 15.50
N PHE A 289 8.02 -13.83 15.09
CA PHE A 289 8.28 -12.44 15.47
C PHE A 289 7.45 -11.42 14.69
N SER A 290 6.83 -11.80 13.58
CA SER A 290 6.08 -10.89 12.72
C SER A 290 4.84 -10.32 13.41
N GLY A 291 4.27 -11.04 14.38
CA GLY A 291 3.14 -10.59 15.19
C GLY A 291 3.51 -9.68 16.37
N ILE A 292 4.80 -9.53 16.67
CA ILE A 292 5.27 -8.70 17.79
C ILE A 292 5.29 -7.22 17.36
N PRO A 293 4.73 -6.29 18.16
CA PRO A 293 4.82 -4.86 17.89
C PRO A 293 6.27 -4.40 17.71
N HIS A 294 6.52 -3.48 16.78
CA HIS A 294 7.88 -3.03 16.48
C HIS A 294 8.60 -2.40 17.68
N SER A 295 7.88 -1.71 18.57
CA SER A 295 8.41 -1.15 19.83
C SER A 295 9.00 -2.22 20.76
N ASP A 296 8.49 -3.44 20.67
CA ASP A 296 8.81 -4.54 21.58
C ASP A 296 9.83 -5.50 20.95
N ARG A 297 10.25 -5.23 19.71
CA ARG A 297 11.27 -6.02 19.02
C ARG A 297 12.65 -5.56 19.44
N HIS A 298 13.38 -6.48 20.04
CA HIS A 298 14.77 -6.28 20.39
C HIS A 298 15.65 -7.25 19.61
N ILE A 299 16.74 -6.75 19.02
CA ILE A 299 17.73 -7.56 18.28
C ILE A 299 18.18 -8.79 19.09
N ASP A 300 18.28 -8.66 20.41
CA ASP A 300 18.73 -9.73 21.30
C ASP A 300 17.76 -10.94 21.30
N MET A 301 16.48 -10.75 20.96
CA MET A 301 15.51 -11.84 20.78
C MET A 301 15.94 -12.82 19.68
N VAL A 302 16.67 -12.32 18.68
CA VAL A 302 17.15 -13.09 17.54
C VAL A 302 18.62 -13.49 17.73
N GLN A 303 19.47 -12.56 18.18
CA GLN A 303 20.90 -12.82 18.35
C GLN A 303 21.23 -13.78 19.51
N SER A 304 20.40 -13.84 20.55
CA SER A 304 20.59 -14.78 21.68
C SER A 304 20.24 -16.24 21.35
N ILE A 305 19.55 -16.50 20.22
CA ILE A 305 19.20 -17.84 19.79
C ILE A 305 20.49 -18.59 19.41
N SER A 306 20.80 -19.67 20.12
CA SER A 306 22.08 -20.39 19.97
C SER A 306 22.27 -20.99 18.58
N GLU A 307 21.21 -21.50 17.97
CA GLU A 307 21.25 -22.17 16.67
C GLU A 307 20.13 -21.66 15.77
N TRP A 308 20.47 -21.31 14.52
CA TRP A 308 19.48 -20.96 13.50
C TRP A 308 19.34 -22.14 12.55
N THR A 309 18.28 -22.92 12.71
CA THR A 309 17.99 -24.04 11.81
C THR A 309 17.64 -23.51 10.43
N SER A 310 18.48 -23.82 9.43
CA SER A 310 18.21 -23.39 8.06
C SER A 310 17.03 -24.16 7.48
N ASN A 311 15.99 -23.44 7.06
CA ASN A 311 14.84 -23.98 6.33
C ASN A 311 14.77 -23.43 4.90
N ARG A 312 15.89 -22.92 4.39
CA ARG A 312 16.06 -22.37 3.05
C ARG A 312 17.38 -22.82 2.44
N GLU A 313 17.44 -22.90 1.12
CA GLU A 313 18.70 -23.12 0.40
C GLU A 313 19.61 -21.88 0.56
N LEU A 314 20.85 -22.11 1.02
CA LEU A 314 21.87 -21.09 1.23
C LEU A 314 23.10 -21.39 0.36
N ASP A 315 23.78 -20.35 -0.12
CA ASP A 315 25.07 -20.47 -0.82
C ASP A 315 26.29 -20.50 0.12
N SER A 316 26.05 -20.46 1.43
CA SER A 316 27.07 -20.40 2.48
C SER A 316 26.52 -20.89 3.82
N GLU A 317 27.42 -21.25 4.73
CA GLU A 317 27.06 -21.67 6.09
C GLU A 317 26.35 -20.55 6.87
N VAL A 318 25.34 -20.92 7.68
CA VAL A 318 24.60 -20.01 8.56
C VAL A 318 25.52 -19.18 9.46
N SER A 319 26.62 -19.79 9.94
CA SER A 319 27.63 -19.11 10.76
C SER A 319 28.26 -17.90 10.05
N LYS A 320 28.45 -17.97 8.73
CA LYS A 320 28.99 -16.87 7.94
C LYS A 320 28.03 -15.68 7.90
N PHE A 321 26.73 -15.94 7.68
CA PHE A 321 25.69 -14.91 7.74
C PHE A 321 25.63 -14.27 9.13
N ARG A 322 25.60 -15.10 10.18
CA ARG A 322 25.52 -14.62 11.56
C ARG A 322 26.73 -13.78 11.96
N ASN A 323 27.94 -14.22 11.64
CA ASN A 323 29.17 -13.49 11.96
C ASN A 323 29.18 -12.11 11.30
N PHE A 324 28.93 -12.05 9.99
CA PHE A 324 28.86 -10.78 9.25
C PHE A 324 27.79 -9.84 9.81
N LEU A 325 26.59 -10.36 10.07
CA LEU A 325 25.49 -9.57 10.64
C LEU A 325 25.86 -9.04 12.03
N SER A 326 26.54 -9.83 12.85
CA SER A 326 26.91 -9.44 14.22
C SER A 326 27.99 -8.36 14.22
N GLU A 327 28.98 -8.47 13.34
CA GLU A 327 30.00 -7.43 13.12
C GLU A 327 29.37 -6.12 12.63
N TRP A 328 28.46 -6.19 11.65
CA TRP A 328 27.74 -5.02 11.15
C TRP A 328 26.88 -4.38 12.24
N VAL A 329 26.08 -5.16 12.97
CA VAL A 329 25.28 -4.65 14.10
C VAL A 329 26.15 -4.02 15.19
N ALA A 330 27.29 -4.63 15.55
CA ALA A 330 28.19 -4.08 16.56
C ALA A 330 28.74 -2.72 16.13
N ALA A 331 29.08 -2.55 14.85
CA ALA A 331 29.51 -1.27 14.30
C ALA A 331 28.40 -0.21 14.28
N ARG A 332 27.12 -0.59 14.39
CA ARG A 332 25.95 0.32 14.41
C ARG A 332 25.33 0.51 15.80
N ARG A 333 25.83 -0.25 16.78
CA ARG A 333 25.49 -0.09 18.21
C ARG A 333 26.50 0.80 18.95
N SER A 334 27.53 1.32 18.27
CA SER A 334 28.44 2.29 18.86
C SER A 334 27.72 3.62 19.12
N ASP A 335 28.11 4.33 20.18
CA ASP A 335 27.56 5.66 20.48
C ASP A 335 27.72 6.61 19.29
N GLY A 336 26.61 7.00 18.65
CA GLY A 336 26.63 8.01 17.59
C GLY A 336 25.74 7.73 16.39
N ASP A 337 25.21 6.52 16.20
CA ASP A 337 24.45 6.16 15.00
C ASP A 337 23.22 7.04 14.74
N MET A 338 22.36 7.20 15.76
CA MET A 338 21.23 8.12 15.65
C MET A 338 21.66 9.57 15.42
N LYS A 339 22.79 9.97 15.99
CA LYS A 339 23.35 11.31 15.75
C LYS A 339 23.86 11.43 14.31
N GLN A 340 24.47 10.38 13.76
CA GLN A 340 24.96 10.35 12.38
C GLN A 340 23.79 10.38 11.40
N TYR A 341 22.77 9.54 11.59
CA TYR A 341 21.52 9.57 10.84
C TYR A 341 20.88 10.96 10.87
N LEU A 342 20.78 11.57 12.07
CA LEU A 342 20.21 12.90 12.24
C LEU A 342 21.05 14.04 11.63
N ASN A 343 22.34 13.81 11.36
CA ASN A 343 23.25 14.77 10.75
C ASN A 343 23.80 14.32 9.38
N ALA A 344 23.09 13.41 8.69
CA ALA A 344 23.54 12.85 7.43
C ALA A 344 23.80 13.96 6.38
N PRO A 345 24.93 13.90 5.65
CA PRO A 345 25.44 15.00 4.84
C PRO A 345 24.57 15.34 3.62
N HIS A 346 23.85 14.35 3.07
CA HIS A 346 23.10 14.50 1.82
C HIS A 346 21.58 14.37 2.04
N ARG A 347 21.09 14.71 3.23
CA ARG A 347 19.65 14.70 3.49
C ARG A 347 18.93 15.70 2.59
N PHE A 348 17.92 15.22 1.88
CA PHE A 348 17.00 16.04 1.11
C PHE A 348 15.74 16.39 1.92
N THR A 349 15.20 17.58 1.68
CA THR A 349 13.96 18.07 2.30
C THR A 349 12.74 17.47 1.62
N TRP A 350 11.78 17.03 2.41
CA TRP A 350 10.53 16.47 1.90
C TRP A 350 9.45 17.55 1.90
N PRO A 351 8.77 17.77 0.77
CA PRO A 351 7.68 18.75 0.71
C PRO A 351 6.46 18.22 1.47
N GLU A 352 5.76 19.10 2.17
CA GLU A 352 4.45 18.78 2.73
C GLU A 352 3.46 18.43 1.62
N LEU A 353 2.47 17.58 1.94
CA LEU A 353 1.38 17.27 1.03
C LEU A 353 0.52 18.53 0.84
N PRO A 354 0.38 19.07 -0.38
CA PRO A 354 -0.45 20.25 -0.59
C PRO A 354 -1.93 19.95 -0.30
N ALA A 355 -2.63 20.92 0.27
CA ALA A 355 -4.07 20.82 0.45
C ALA A 355 -4.77 20.89 -0.92
N ALA A 356 -5.62 19.90 -1.22
CA ALA A 356 -6.40 19.93 -2.44
C ALA A 356 -7.44 21.07 -2.39
N PRO A 357 -7.53 21.93 -3.41
CA PRO A 357 -8.38 23.13 -3.40
C PRO A 357 -9.87 22.79 -3.29
N ASP A 358 -10.26 21.59 -3.75
CA ASP A 358 -11.62 21.10 -3.66
C ASP A 358 -12.13 21.10 -2.22
N TYR A 359 -11.28 20.78 -1.24
CA TYR A 359 -11.69 20.75 0.15
C TYR A 359 -12.10 22.12 0.70
N SER A 360 -11.70 23.22 0.06
CA SER A 360 -12.13 24.57 0.42
C SER A 360 -13.56 24.92 -0.04
N VAL A 361 -14.18 24.09 -0.90
CA VAL A 361 -15.55 24.33 -1.39
C VAL A 361 -16.56 24.04 -0.28
N PRO A 362 -17.42 25.00 0.11
CA PRO A 362 -18.45 24.78 1.12
C PRO A 362 -19.57 23.85 0.65
N PHE A 363 -20.07 23.01 1.55
CA PHE A 363 -21.19 22.11 1.32
C PHE A 363 -22.14 22.03 2.52
N GLU A 364 -23.40 21.70 2.26
CA GLU A 364 -24.40 21.50 3.30
C GLU A 364 -24.21 20.14 3.97
N MET A 365 -23.98 20.11 5.29
CA MET A 365 -23.91 18.87 6.08
C MET A 365 -25.28 18.52 6.73
N GLY A 366 -26.30 19.35 6.53
CA GLY A 366 -27.65 19.19 7.07
C GLY A 366 -28.09 20.42 7.83
N THR A 367 -29.06 20.26 8.74
CA THR A 367 -29.61 21.35 9.55
C THR A 367 -29.19 21.24 11.02
N THR A 368 -28.87 22.38 11.63
CA THR A 368 -28.67 22.51 13.08
C THR A 368 -30.00 22.34 13.83
N TRP A 369 -29.93 22.19 15.16
CA TRP A 369 -31.12 21.95 16.01
C TRP A 369 -32.14 23.10 15.96
N ASP A 370 -31.72 24.31 15.60
CA ASP A 370 -32.57 25.49 15.39
C ASP A 370 -33.09 25.61 13.93
N GLY A 371 -32.88 24.59 13.10
CA GLY A 371 -33.40 24.52 11.72
C GLY A 371 -32.60 25.31 10.69
N ARG A 372 -31.41 25.82 11.03
CA ARG A 372 -30.54 26.54 10.08
C ARG A 372 -29.67 25.56 9.29
N LEU A 373 -29.36 25.90 8.05
CA LEU A 373 -28.44 25.11 7.22
C LEU A 373 -27.03 25.20 7.81
N ASN A 374 -26.43 24.03 8.05
CA ASN A 374 -25.06 23.88 8.49
C ASN A 374 -24.14 23.74 7.26
N TRP A 375 -23.29 24.74 7.04
CA TRP A 375 -22.33 24.78 5.94
C TRP A 375 -20.93 24.47 6.46
N MET A 376 -20.21 23.58 5.78
CA MET A 376 -18.85 23.20 6.15
C MET A 376 -17.94 23.04 4.94
N THR A 377 -16.63 23.01 5.18
CA THR A 377 -15.59 22.66 4.20
C THR A 377 -14.89 21.37 4.65
N GLY A 378 -14.05 20.79 3.79
CA GLY A 378 -13.26 19.59 4.09
C GLY A 378 -13.88 18.28 3.61
N HIS A 379 -13.67 17.20 4.38
CA HIS A 379 -14.07 15.85 4.01
C HIS A 379 -15.58 15.69 3.85
N ARG A 380 -16.00 14.93 2.84
CA ARG A 380 -17.40 14.66 2.50
C ARG A 380 -17.52 13.36 1.69
N SER A 381 -18.74 12.86 1.53
CA SER A 381 -18.99 11.71 0.67
C SER A 381 -18.78 12.07 -0.81
N ARG A 382 -18.46 11.06 -1.60
CA ARG A 382 -18.37 11.17 -3.06
C ARG A 382 -19.70 11.62 -3.66
N TYR A 383 -20.82 11.12 -3.14
CA TYR A 383 -22.15 11.54 -3.56
C TYR A 383 -22.37 13.05 -3.38
N THR A 384 -22.03 13.60 -2.21
CA THR A 384 -22.15 15.04 -1.94
C THR A 384 -21.27 15.85 -2.90
N ALA A 385 -20.01 15.45 -3.10
CA ALA A 385 -19.10 16.13 -4.03
C ALA A 385 -19.66 16.14 -5.47
N MET A 386 -20.20 15.01 -5.94
CA MET A 386 -20.85 14.94 -7.25
C MET A 386 -22.09 15.83 -7.36
N LYS A 387 -22.94 15.86 -6.32
CA LYS A 387 -24.14 16.73 -6.29
C LYS A 387 -23.78 18.21 -6.41
N MET A 388 -22.60 18.58 -5.92
CA MET A 388 -22.04 19.93 -6.04
C MET A 388 -21.36 20.19 -7.40
N GLY A 389 -21.29 19.20 -8.28
CA GLY A 389 -20.59 19.30 -9.56
C GLY A 389 -19.06 19.25 -9.44
N GLN A 390 -18.51 18.79 -8.30
CA GLN A 390 -17.07 18.57 -8.20
C GLN A 390 -16.65 17.35 -9.03
N TYR A 391 -15.49 17.44 -9.65
CA TYR A 391 -14.91 16.34 -10.39
C TYR A 391 -14.49 15.21 -9.45
N CYS A 392 -15.00 14.01 -9.71
CA CYS A 392 -14.68 12.79 -8.96
C CYS A 392 -14.06 11.78 -9.93
N PHE A 393 -12.76 11.52 -9.78
CA PHE A 393 -12.07 10.48 -10.55
C PHE A 393 -12.68 9.10 -10.24
N ARG A 394 -12.90 8.29 -11.29
CA ARG A 394 -13.56 6.99 -11.21
C ARG A 394 -12.54 5.88 -11.35
N TRP A 395 -12.35 5.14 -10.26
CA TRP A 395 -11.45 3.99 -10.20
C TRP A 395 -12.14 2.68 -10.54
N GLU A 396 -13.47 2.65 -10.51
CA GLU A 396 -14.23 1.42 -10.65
C GLU A 396 -13.91 0.70 -11.96
N ARG A 397 -13.58 -0.59 -11.85
CA ARG A 397 -13.18 -1.42 -12.98
C ARG A 397 -13.85 -2.80 -12.94
N PRO A 398 -13.94 -3.52 -14.08
CA PRO A 398 -14.46 -4.88 -14.10
C PRO A 398 -13.62 -5.85 -13.25
N PRO A 399 -14.22 -6.94 -12.74
CA PRO A 399 -13.47 -7.95 -12.01
C PRO A 399 -12.48 -8.67 -12.93
N GLN A 400 -11.31 -9.03 -12.39
CA GLN A 400 -10.22 -9.61 -13.19
C GLN A 400 -10.61 -10.96 -13.82
N SER A 401 -11.49 -11.71 -13.15
CA SER A 401 -12.04 -12.99 -13.64
C SER A 401 -12.78 -12.85 -14.97
N ARG A 402 -13.49 -11.73 -15.21
CA ARG A 402 -14.17 -11.48 -16.49
C ARG A 402 -13.18 -11.10 -17.60
N SER A 403 -12.16 -10.31 -17.26
CA SER A 403 -11.13 -9.91 -18.22
C SER A 403 -10.33 -11.11 -18.77
N LEU A 404 -10.08 -12.12 -17.92
CA LEU A 404 -9.41 -13.36 -18.34
C LEU A 404 -10.26 -14.17 -19.33
N ILE A 405 -11.58 -14.26 -19.08
CA ILE A 405 -12.52 -14.95 -19.97
C ILE A 405 -12.59 -14.25 -21.33
N GLU A 406 -12.68 -12.91 -21.36
CA GLU A 406 -12.70 -12.14 -22.60
C GLU A 406 -11.39 -12.27 -23.40
N ALA A 407 -10.24 -12.34 -22.71
CA ALA A 407 -8.95 -12.60 -23.35
C ALA A 407 -8.85 -14.01 -23.96
N GLU A 408 -9.37 -15.04 -23.30
CA GLU A 408 -9.40 -16.40 -23.85
C GLU A 408 -10.35 -16.53 -25.07
N HIS A 409 -11.44 -15.77 -25.07
CA HIS A 409 -12.41 -15.76 -26.18
C HIS A 409 -11.96 -14.92 -27.38
N SER A 410 -11.04 -13.97 -27.21
CA SER A 410 -10.48 -13.15 -28.30
C SER A 410 -9.24 -13.76 -28.97
N VAL A 411 -8.74 -14.88 -28.44
CA VAL A 411 -7.61 -15.66 -29.00
C VAL A 411 -8.08 -16.93 -29.74
N LYS A 412 -9.41 -17.13 -29.86
CA LYS A 412 -10.04 -18.14 -30.74
C LYS A 412 -10.72 -17.47 -31.91
#